data_AF-X1AY23-F1
#
_entry.id   AF-X1AY23-F1
#
_cell.length_a   1.000
_cell.length_b   1.000
_cell.length_c   1.000
_cell.angle_alpha   90.00
_cell.angle_beta   90.00
_cell.angle_gamma   90.00
#
_symmetry.space_group_name_H-M   'P 1'
#
loop_
_entity.id
_entity.type
_entity.pdbx_description
1 polymer ?
#
loop_
_entity_poly.entity_id
_entity_poly.type
_entity_poly.pdbx_seq_one_letter_code
_entity_poly.pdbx_strand_id
1 'polypeptide(L)'
;MRIIVKFGGTSVQNPERIKKAAQSIIQQAKKGYEIVAVVSAMGNTTDTLTSLLKDSVEDSIEDRDYADFVSMGERISARVLAATIKSMGFSSRYFDPADKDFPIITDANFNQAKILSKESQKKCQRLLYL
;
A
#
# COMPACT_ATOMS: atom_id res chain seq x y z
N MET A 1 -9.85 -0.33 20.37
CA MET A 1 -8.38 -0.51 20.28
C MET A 1 -8.02 -0.70 18.83
N ARG A 2 -6.91 -0.11 18.36
CA ARG A 2 -6.49 -0.14 16.96
C ARG A 2 -5.23 -0.98 16.79
N ILE A 3 -5.18 -1.78 15.73
CA ILE A 3 -4.04 -2.63 15.41
C ILE A 3 -3.51 -2.23 14.04
N ILE A 4 -2.20 -2.04 13.95
CA ILE A 4 -1.49 -1.85 12.69
C ILE A 4 -0.78 -3.16 12.37
N VAL A 5 -1.04 -3.73 11.20
CA VAL A 5 -0.41 -4.96 10.72
C VAL A 5 0.31 -4.69 9.40
N LYS A 6 1.50 -5.27 9.23
CA LYS A 6 2.26 -5.18 7.98
C LYS A 6 2.40 -6.56 7.34
N PHE A 7 2.08 -6.64 6.05
CA PHE A 7 2.29 -7.82 5.22
C PHE A 7 3.42 -7.54 4.22
N GLY A 8 4.49 -8.33 4.27
CA GLY A 8 5.55 -8.28 3.26
C GLY A 8 5.15 -8.96 1.96
N GLY A 9 5.96 -8.79 0.90
CA GLY A 9 5.63 -9.30 -0.43
C GLY A 9 5.35 -10.81 -0.47
N THR A 10 6.08 -11.62 0.29
CA THR A 10 5.85 -13.07 0.44
C THR A 10 4.49 -13.42 1.06
N SER A 11 3.94 -12.51 1.87
CA SER A 11 2.63 -12.66 2.51
C SER A 11 1.47 -12.29 1.59
N VAL A 12 1.75 -11.66 0.44
CA VAL A 12 0.74 -11.27 -0.56
C VAL A 12 1.09 -11.76 -1.96
N GLN A 13 2.09 -12.63 -2.12
CA GLN A 13 2.63 -13.02 -3.43
C GLN A 13 1.66 -13.78 -4.34
N ASN A 14 0.61 -14.41 -3.79
CA ASN A 14 -0.33 -15.23 -4.56
C ASN A 14 -1.73 -15.21 -3.91
N PRO A 15 -2.77 -15.65 -4.63
CA PRO A 15 -4.15 -15.60 -4.14
C PRO A 15 -4.37 -16.31 -2.80
N GLU A 16 -3.70 -17.44 -2.55
CA GLU A 16 -3.82 -18.19 -1.30
C GLU A 16 -3.28 -17.39 -0.12
N ARG A 17 -2.11 -16.74 -0.30
CA ARG A 17 -1.48 -15.89 0.72
C ARG A 17 -2.30 -14.65 1.00
N ILE A 18 -2.84 -14.00 -0.04
CA ILE A 18 -3.75 -12.85 0.11
C ILE A 18 -5.01 -13.24 0.87
N LYS A 19 -5.64 -14.38 0.55
CA LYS A 19 -6.80 -14.89 1.29
C LYS A 19 -6.47 -15.14 2.77
N LYS A 20 -5.30 -15.71 3.07
CA LYS A 20 -4.83 -15.90 4.46
C LYS A 20 -4.61 -14.56 5.18
N ALA A 21 -4.03 -13.57 4.52
CA ALA A 21 -3.86 -12.22 5.08
C ALA A 21 -5.21 -11.56 5.38
N ALA A 22 -6.15 -11.61 4.43
CA ALA A 22 -7.52 -11.11 4.61
C ALA A 22 -8.24 -11.81 5.77
N GLN A 23 -8.15 -13.14 5.86
CA GLN A 23 -8.73 -13.91 6.97
C GLN A 23 -8.15 -13.50 8.33
N SER A 24 -6.84 -13.26 8.43
CA SER A 24 -6.19 -12.79 9.66
C SER A 24 -6.72 -11.41 10.09
N ILE A 25 -6.83 -10.47 9.14
CA ILE A 25 -7.42 -9.13 9.37
C ILE A 25 -8.87 -9.26 9.86
N ILE A 26 -9.68 -10.05 9.15
CA ILE A 26 -11.10 -10.26 9.47
C ILE A 26 -11.27 -10.88 10.86
N GLN A 27 -10.41 -11.83 11.25
CA GLN A 27 -10.46 -12.43 12.58
C GLN A 27 -10.23 -11.41 13.69
N GLN A 28 -9.32 -10.44 13.50
CA GLN A 28 -9.11 -9.37 14.47
C GLN A 28 -10.26 -8.35 14.43
N ALA A 29 -10.78 -8.02 13.25
CA ALA A 29 -11.94 -7.13 13.13
C ALA A 29 -13.18 -7.70 13.83
N LYS A 30 -13.43 -9.01 13.72
CA LYS A 30 -14.51 -9.72 14.43
C LYS A 30 -14.39 -9.66 15.96
N LYS A 31 -13.20 -9.39 16.49
CA LYS A 31 -12.96 -9.17 17.94
C LYS A 31 -13.20 -7.72 18.36
N GLY A 32 -13.67 -6.85 17.46
CA GLY A 32 -13.92 -5.44 17.72
C GLY A 32 -12.69 -4.54 17.57
N TYR A 33 -11.61 -5.03 16.94
CA TYR A 33 -10.43 -4.21 16.65
C TYR A 33 -10.58 -3.44 15.35
N GLU A 34 -10.15 -2.18 15.35
CA GLU A 34 -9.97 -1.40 14.13
C GLU A 34 -8.60 -1.75 13.54
N ILE A 35 -8.57 -2.13 12.26
CA ILE A 35 -7.34 -2.62 11.64
C ILE A 35 -6.86 -1.65 10.55
N VAL A 36 -5.59 -1.28 10.62
CA VAL A 36 -4.87 -0.63 9.51
C VAL A 36 -3.87 -1.65 8.97
N ALA A 37 -4.01 -2.01 7.70
CA ALA A 37 -3.11 -2.93 7.02
C ALA A 37 -2.15 -2.17 6.10
N VAL A 38 -0.85 -2.43 6.25
CA VAL A 38 0.20 -1.95 5.34
C VAL A 38 0.69 -3.13 4.52
N VAL A 39 0.74 -2.99 3.20
CA VAL A 39 1.15 -4.06 2.28
C VAL A 39 2.31 -3.60 1.41
N SER A 40 3.26 -4.50 1.18
CA SER A 40 4.30 -4.34 0.14
C SER A 40 3.80 -4.87 -1.22
N ALA A 41 4.53 -4.60 -2.29
CA ALA A 41 4.29 -5.20 -3.60
C ALA A 41 4.27 -6.74 -3.59
N MET A 42 3.48 -7.34 -4.49
CA MET A 42 3.37 -8.79 -4.66
C MET A 42 4.60 -9.37 -5.36
N GLY A 43 5.30 -10.30 -4.71
CA GLY A 43 6.37 -11.09 -5.33
C GLY A 43 7.45 -10.25 -6.03
N ASN A 44 7.93 -10.73 -7.18
CA ASN A 44 8.98 -10.09 -7.98
C ASN A 44 8.41 -9.16 -9.08
N THR A 45 7.13 -8.81 -9.02
CA THR A 45 6.47 -8.04 -10.09
C THR A 45 7.10 -6.66 -10.27
N THR A 46 7.53 -6.03 -9.17
CA THR A 46 8.24 -4.75 -9.21
C THR A 46 9.51 -4.85 -10.04
N ASP A 47 10.30 -5.90 -9.87
CA ASP A 47 11.57 -6.08 -10.58
C ASP A 47 11.33 -6.23 -12.08
N THR A 48 10.38 -7.09 -12.48
CA THR A 48 10.05 -7.30 -13.90
C THR A 48 9.58 -6.01 -14.59
N LEU A 49 8.69 -5.26 -13.94
CA LEU A 49 8.17 -4.01 -14.51
C LEU A 49 9.23 -2.91 -14.53
N THR A 50 10.08 -2.85 -13.50
CA THR A 50 11.17 -1.87 -13.44
C THR A 50 12.21 -2.14 -14.52
N SER A 51 12.54 -3.40 -14.80
CA SER A 51 13.40 -3.76 -15.93
C SER A 51 12.77 -3.34 -17.25
N LEU A 52 11.50 -3.66 -17.49
CA LEU A 52 10.80 -3.25 -18.72
C LEU A 52 10.85 -1.73 -18.92
N LEU A 53 10.60 -0.96 -17.86
CA LEU A 53 10.66 0.50 -17.93
C LEU A 53 12.06 0.98 -18.30
N LYS A 54 13.08 0.52 -17.56
CA LYS A 54 14.48 0.90 -17.81
C LYS A 54 14.94 0.52 -19.21
N ASP A 55 14.55 -0.65 -19.71
CA ASP A 55 14.89 -1.09 -21.07
C ASP A 55 14.16 -0.27 -22.15
N SER A 56 13.01 0.32 -21.82
CA SER A 56 12.20 1.13 -22.76
C SER A 56 12.64 2.58 -22.87
N VAL A 57 13.20 3.14 -21.79
CA VAL A 57 13.55 4.57 -21.69
C VAL A 57 15.04 4.80 -21.43
N GLU A 58 15.82 3.74 -21.25
CA GLU A 58 17.22 3.80 -20.82
C GLU A 58 17.36 4.68 -19.57
N ASP A 59 18.23 5.69 -19.61
CA ASP A 59 18.49 6.64 -18.52
C ASP A 59 17.66 7.93 -18.64
N SER A 60 16.71 8.01 -19.58
CA SER A 60 15.98 9.25 -19.88
C SER A 60 14.75 9.52 -19.01
N ILE A 61 14.54 8.73 -17.94
CA ILE A 61 13.39 8.88 -17.05
C ILE A 61 13.65 9.84 -15.89
N GLU A 62 12.70 10.74 -15.63
CA GLU A 62 12.74 11.62 -14.46
C GLU A 62 12.49 10.84 -13.16
N ASP A 63 13.20 11.20 -12.08
CA ASP A 63 13.08 10.53 -10.77
C ASP A 63 11.63 10.49 -10.25
N ARG A 64 10.84 11.53 -10.54
CA ARG A 64 9.43 11.61 -10.17
C ARG A 64 8.60 10.51 -10.84
N ASP A 65 8.78 10.35 -12.15
CA ASP A 65 8.01 9.38 -12.95
C ASP A 65 8.44 7.97 -12.60
N TYR A 66 9.74 7.76 -12.37
CA TYR A 66 10.25 6.48 -11.87
C TYR A 66 9.68 6.12 -10.49
N ALA A 67 9.67 7.07 -9.55
CA ALA A 67 9.10 6.85 -8.21
C ALA A 67 7.59 6.53 -8.27
N ASP A 68 6.83 7.22 -9.12
CA ASP A 68 5.41 6.93 -9.33
C ASP A 68 5.22 5.52 -9.91
N PHE A 69 6.00 5.14 -10.92
CA PHE A 69 5.94 3.83 -11.54
C PHE A 69 6.25 2.69 -10.55
N VAL A 70 7.37 2.78 -9.82
CA VAL A 70 7.78 1.75 -8.86
C VAL A 70 6.70 1.54 -7.79
N SER A 71 6.00 2.60 -7.38
CA SER A 71 4.92 2.52 -6.38
C SER A 71 3.70 1.72 -6.82
N MET A 72 3.55 1.42 -8.12
CA MET A 72 2.40 0.69 -8.65
C MET A 72 2.28 -0.73 -8.07
N GLY A 73 3.39 -1.36 -7.69
CA GLY A 73 3.38 -2.69 -7.07
C GLY A 73 2.58 -2.72 -5.75
N GLU A 74 2.85 -1.78 -4.85
CA GLU A 74 2.10 -1.61 -3.60
C GLU A 74 0.64 -1.20 -3.85
N ARG A 75 0.40 -0.31 -4.83
CA ARG A 75 -0.96 0.15 -5.18
C ARG A 75 -1.86 -0.99 -5.67
N ILE A 76 -1.32 -1.92 -6.44
CA ILE A 76 -2.03 -3.14 -6.88
C ILE A 76 -2.31 -4.02 -5.66
N SER A 77 -1.29 -4.29 -4.84
CA SER A 77 -1.39 -5.16 -3.67
C SER A 77 -2.48 -4.70 -2.68
N ALA A 78 -2.55 -3.40 -2.42
CA ALA A 78 -3.55 -2.79 -1.54
C ALA A 78 -4.97 -2.98 -2.07
N ARG A 79 -5.16 -2.79 -3.38
CA ARG A 79 -6.46 -2.98 -4.05
C ARG A 79 -6.92 -4.42 -4.04
N VAL A 80 -6.02 -5.35 -4.36
CA VAL A 80 -6.32 -6.79 -4.38
C VAL A 80 -6.70 -7.27 -2.98
N LEU A 81 -5.95 -6.88 -1.94
CA LEU A 81 -6.29 -7.22 -0.57
C LEU A 81 -7.64 -6.61 -0.15
N ALA A 82 -7.87 -5.33 -0.43
CA ALA A 82 -9.14 -4.67 -0.12
C ALA A 82 -10.33 -5.34 -0.80
N ALA A 83 -10.23 -5.64 -2.10
CA ALA A 83 -11.25 -6.36 -2.85
C ALA A 83 -11.49 -7.76 -2.29
N THR A 84 -10.43 -8.47 -1.89
CA THR A 84 -10.54 -9.79 -1.25
C THR A 84 -11.32 -9.71 0.06
N ILE A 85 -11.02 -8.74 0.92
CA ILE A 85 -11.77 -8.52 2.17
C ILE A 85 -13.25 -8.22 1.89
N LYS A 86 -13.54 -7.38 0.88
CA LYS A 86 -14.92 -7.09 0.46
C LYS A 86 -15.66 -8.33 -0.04
N SER A 87 -15.02 -9.17 -0.83
CA SER A 87 -15.62 -10.43 -1.31
C SER A 87 -15.95 -11.41 -0.17
N MET A 88 -15.31 -11.27 0.99
CA MET A 88 -15.57 -12.06 2.19
C MET A 88 -16.67 -11.43 3.09
N GLY A 89 -17.33 -10.37 2.63
CA GLY A 89 -18.44 -9.71 3.34
C GLY A 89 -18.02 -8.67 4.37
N PHE A 90 -16.76 -8.21 4.34
CA PHE A 90 -16.24 -7.20 5.27
C PHE A 90 -15.96 -5.87 4.56
N SER A 91 -16.28 -4.76 5.21
CA SER A 91 -15.95 -3.43 4.69
C SER A 91 -14.43 -3.22 4.71
N SER A 92 -13.88 -2.68 3.62
CA SER A 92 -12.50 -2.24 3.55
C SER A 92 -12.36 -1.01 2.65
N ARG A 93 -11.34 -0.20 2.91
CA ARG A 93 -10.94 0.93 2.08
C ARG A 93 -9.43 0.86 1.91
N TYR A 94 -8.94 1.00 0.69
CA TYR A 94 -7.52 1.23 0.41
C TYR A 94 -7.28 2.74 0.26
N PHE A 95 -6.03 3.16 0.43
CA PHE A 95 -5.58 4.53 0.16
C PHE A 95 -4.56 4.48 -0.97
N ASP A 96 -4.79 5.27 -2.02
CA ASP A 96 -3.82 5.50 -3.08
C ASP A 96 -3.01 6.77 -2.79
N PRO A 97 -1.70 6.83 -3.10
CA PRO A 97 -0.93 8.07 -3.01
C PRO A 97 -1.53 9.26 -3.76
N ALA A 98 -2.31 9.02 -4.82
CA ALA A 98 -3.02 10.07 -5.56
C ALA A 98 -4.29 10.59 -4.84
N ASP A 99 -4.77 9.91 -3.80
CA ASP A 99 -5.95 10.33 -3.06
C ASP A 99 -5.66 11.62 -2.26
N LYS A 100 -6.63 12.55 -2.28
CA LYS A 100 -6.51 13.82 -1.53
C LYS A 100 -6.28 13.59 -0.03
N ASP A 101 -6.84 12.52 0.50
CA ASP A 101 -6.75 12.15 1.91
C ASP A 101 -5.67 11.09 2.19
N PHE A 102 -4.79 10.78 1.23
CA PHE A 102 -3.61 9.96 1.50
C PHE A 102 -2.81 10.53 2.69
N PRO A 103 -2.50 9.71 3.72
CA PRO A 103 -2.02 10.21 4.99
C PRO A 103 -0.52 10.49 5.07
N ILE A 104 0.29 9.91 4.17
CA ILE A 104 1.74 10.04 4.23
C ILE A 104 2.19 11.14 3.29
N ILE A 105 2.87 12.14 3.85
CA ILE A 105 3.42 13.29 3.13
C ILE A 105 4.94 13.22 3.19
N THR A 106 5.58 13.46 2.05
CA THR A 106 7.04 13.45 1.92
C THR A 106 7.55 14.75 1.33
N ASP A 107 8.87 14.95 1.37
CA ASP A 107 9.53 15.96 0.55
C ASP A 107 9.58 15.56 -0.93
N ALA A 108 10.13 16.45 -1.77
CA ALA A 108 10.27 16.25 -3.21
C ALA A 108 11.57 15.54 -3.61
N ASN A 109 12.28 14.93 -2.66
CA ASN A 109 13.47 14.13 -2.95
C ASN A 109 13.04 12.74 -3.47
N PHE A 110 12.50 12.70 -4.69
CA PHE A 110 12.01 11.46 -5.30
C PHE A 110 13.07 10.34 -5.23
N ASN A 111 12.62 9.07 -5.16
CA ASN A 111 13.45 7.88 -4.88
C ASN A 111 14.09 7.77 -3.48
N GLN A 112 14.27 8.87 -2.75
CA GLN A 112 14.81 8.88 -1.39
C GLN A 112 14.05 9.86 -0.48
N ALA A 113 12.73 9.90 -0.66
CA ALA A 113 11.90 10.92 -0.05
C ALA A 113 11.83 10.74 1.48
N LYS A 114 11.97 11.83 2.22
CA LYS A 114 11.82 11.80 3.68
C LYS A 114 10.38 12.09 4.06
N ILE A 115 9.88 11.35 5.05
CA ILE A 115 8.54 11.57 5.59
C ILE A 115 8.52 12.90 6.36
N LEU A 116 7.58 13.76 5.99
CA LEU A 116 7.24 14.96 6.73
C LEU A 116 6.29 14.57 7.87
N SER A 117 6.88 14.24 9.03
CA SER A 117 6.18 13.59 10.15
C SER A 117 5.02 14.43 10.69
N LYS A 118 5.17 15.76 10.78
CA LYS A 118 4.14 16.65 11.35
C LYS A 118 2.88 16.70 10.46
N GLU A 119 3.09 16.84 9.15
CA GLU A 119 2.07 16.87 8.12
C GLU A 119 1.36 15.52 8.03
N SER A 120 2.14 14.44 8.03
CA SER A 120 1.62 13.07 7.98
C SER A 120 0.78 12.75 9.22
N GLN A 121 1.26 13.09 10.42
CA GLN A 121 0.50 12.92 11.66
C GLN A 121 -0.82 13.68 11.64
N LYS A 122 -0.82 14.93 11.15
CA LYS A 122 -2.04 15.75 11.02
C LYS A 122 -3.06 15.11 10.09
N LYS A 123 -2.61 14.52 8.97
CA LYS A 123 -3.51 13.79 8.06
C LYS A 123 -4.00 12.47 8.64
N CYS A 124 -3.12 11.67 9.25
CA CYS A 124 -3.51 10.45 9.96
C CYS A 124 -4.60 10.74 10.99
N GLN A 125 -4.43 11.76 11.84
CA GLN A 125 -5.44 12.11 12.84
C GLN A 125 -6.81 12.39 12.22
N ARG A 126 -6.88 13.14 11.11
CA ARG A 126 -8.16 13.40 10.43
C ARG A 126 -8.87 12.13 9.98
N LEU A 127 -8.13 11.14 9.47
CA LEU A 127 -8.70 9.86 9.04
C LEU A 127 -9.18 9.00 10.22
N LEU A 128 -8.64 9.20 11.42
CA LEU A 128 -9.01 8.43 12.61
C LEU A 128 -10.29 8.94 13.29
N TYR A 129 -10.78 10.13 12.89
CA TYR A 129 -11.98 10.78 13.43
C TYR A 129 -13.09 10.96 12.37
N LEU A 130 -12.94 10.35 11.18
CA LEU A 130 -13.97 10.18 10.16
C LEU A 130 -14.60 8.80 10.30
#